data_AF-A0A921L9D5-F1
#
_entry.id   AF-A0A921L9D5-F1
#
_cell.length_a   1.000
_cell.length_b   1.000
_cell.length_c   1.000
_cell.angle_alpha   90.00
_cell.angle_beta   90.00
_cell.angle_gamma   90.00
#
_symmetry.space_group_name_H-M   'P 1'
#
loop_
_entity.id
_entity.type
_entity.pdbx_description
1 polymer ?
#
loop_
_entity_poly.entity_id
_entity_poly.type
_entity_poly.pdbx_seq_one_letter_code
_entity_poly.pdbx_strand_id
1 'polypeptide(L)'
;EVALREMDEELGLTTKNLEKVTAFFASPGYSNEKLTVFVAKDLQKVEFKRPLDPDEFLNVESLTLDEAKQQVKDGVICDAKSIYAITYWELLKAKEK
;
A
#
# COMPACT_ATOMS: atom_id res chain seq x y z
N GLU A 1 -12.25 -6.49 2.52
CA GLU A 1 -12.05 -7.45 3.62
C GLU A 1 -10.56 -7.69 3.82
N VAL A 2 -9.87 -8.39 2.90
CA VAL A 2 -8.42 -8.65 2.99
C VAL A 2 -7.59 -7.39 3.24
N ALA A 3 -7.74 -6.34 2.42
CA ALA A 3 -6.95 -5.11 2.59
C ALA A 3 -7.09 -4.46 3.98
N LEU A 4 -8.27 -4.52 4.62
CA LEU A 4 -8.44 -3.97 5.97
C LEU A 4 -7.82 -4.87 7.05
N ARG A 5 -7.85 -6.20 6.83
CA ARG A 5 -7.21 -7.18 7.71
C ARG A 5 -5.69 -7.01 7.69
N GLU A 6 -5.08 -6.95 6.51
CA GLU A 6 -3.63 -6.76 6.37
C GLU A 6 -3.18 -5.42 6.97
N MET A 7 -3.95 -4.35 6.80
CA MET A 7 -3.62 -3.06 7.43
C MET A 7 -3.58 -3.14 8.96
N ASP A 8 -4.44 -3.96 9.59
CA ASP A 8 -4.39 -4.20 11.02
C ASP A 8 -3.13 -5.04 11.37
N GLU A 9 -2.96 -6.19 10.73
CA GLU A 9 -1.88 -7.16 11.01
C GLU A 9 -0.48 -6.59 10.72
N GLU A 10 -0.28 -5.89 9.60
CA GLU A 10 1.01 -5.32 9.22
C GLU A 10 1.26 -3.94 9.85
N LEU A 11 0.26 -3.06 9.88
CA LEU A 11 0.44 -1.64 10.23
C LEU A 11 -0.19 -1.23 11.58
N GLY A 12 -1.14 -2.00 12.12
CA GLY A 12 -1.94 -1.58 13.27
C GLY A 12 -2.89 -0.41 12.96
N LEU A 13 -3.38 -0.35 11.72
CA LEU A 13 -4.22 0.74 11.23
C LEU A 13 -5.52 0.21 10.62
N THR A 14 -6.56 1.05 10.65
CA THR A 14 -7.84 0.79 10.01
C THR A 14 -8.40 2.06 9.37
N THR A 15 -9.45 1.92 8.57
CA THR A 15 -10.19 3.04 8.00
C THR A 15 -11.61 2.65 7.62
N LYS A 16 -12.51 3.66 7.58
CA LYS A 16 -13.83 3.55 6.94
C LYS A 16 -13.82 4.02 5.48
N ASN A 17 -12.75 4.67 5.05
CA ASN A 17 -12.60 5.28 3.73
C ASN A 17 -11.54 4.51 2.93
N LEU A 18 -11.96 3.35 2.42
CA LEU A 18 -11.14 2.49 1.57
C LEU A 18 -11.74 2.43 0.16
N GLU A 19 -11.06 3.02 -0.80
CA GLU A 19 -11.51 3.10 -2.20
C GLU A 19 -10.67 2.18 -3.08
N LYS A 20 -11.31 1.39 -3.94
CA LYS A 20 -10.59 0.55 -4.92
C LYS A 20 -10.00 1.45 -6.01
N VAL A 21 -8.70 1.28 -6.28
CA VAL A 21 -7.99 1.98 -7.36
C VAL A 21 -8.06 1.18 -8.65
N THR A 22 -7.53 -0.04 -8.64
CA THR A 22 -7.48 -0.90 -9.83
C THR A 22 -7.28 -2.37 -9.44
N ALA A 23 -7.31 -3.26 -10.43
CA ALA A 23 -6.75 -4.61 -10.31
C ALA A 23 -5.99 -4.98 -11.58
N PHE A 24 -4.83 -5.63 -11.44
CA PHE A 24 -3.96 -6.00 -12.55
C PHE A 24 -3.27 -7.36 -12.29
N PHE A 25 -2.82 -8.01 -13.35
CA PHE A 25 -1.96 -9.19 -13.25
C PHE A 25 -0.51 -8.75 -13.06
N ALA A 26 0.15 -9.26 -12.02
CA ALA A 26 1.50 -8.83 -11.68
C ALA A 26 2.54 -9.24 -12.74
N SER A 27 2.39 -10.44 -13.31
CA SER A 27 3.28 -10.96 -14.35
C SER A 27 2.53 -11.94 -15.28
N PRO A 28 1.70 -11.44 -16.22
CA PRO A 28 0.77 -12.27 -17.00
C PRO A 28 1.43 -13.29 -17.96
N GLY A 29 2.76 -13.25 -18.12
CA GLY A 29 3.52 -14.27 -18.85
C GLY A 29 4.02 -15.43 -17.98
N TYR A 30 3.90 -15.34 -16.66
CA TYR A 30 4.45 -16.31 -15.70
C TYR A 30 3.46 -16.73 -14.61
N SER A 31 2.65 -15.79 -14.12
CA SER A 31 1.74 -15.98 -13.00
C SER A 31 0.33 -15.49 -13.34
N ASN A 32 -0.67 -16.19 -12.81
CA ASN A 32 -2.06 -15.76 -12.84
C ASN A 32 -2.44 -14.89 -11.63
N GLU A 33 -1.45 -14.52 -10.81
CA GLU A 33 -1.63 -13.65 -9.65
C GLU A 33 -2.22 -12.29 -10.07
N LYS A 34 -3.36 -11.98 -9.48
CA LYS A 34 -4.08 -10.73 -9.71
C LYS A 34 -4.09 -9.90 -8.43
N LEU A 35 -3.39 -8.78 -8.47
CA LEU A 35 -3.34 -7.81 -7.37
C LEU A 35 -4.49 -6.82 -7.50
N THR A 36 -5.09 -6.45 -6.38
CA THR A 36 -6.07 -5.36 -6.30
C THR A 36 -5.53 -4.27 -5.38
N VAL A 37 -5.36 -3.07 -5.91
CA VAL A 37 -4.82 -1.91 -5.17
C VAL A 37 -5.96 -1.04 -4.68
N PHE A 38 -5.84 -0.58 -3.43
CA PHE A 38 -6.78 0.31 -2.77
C PHE A 38 -6.05 1.57 -2.28
N VAL A 39 -6.79 2.65 -2.10
CA VAL A 39 -6.34 3.85 -1.37
C VAL A 39 -7.13 3.94 -0.07
N ALA A 40 -6.42 4.06 1.04
CA ALA A 40 -6.99 4.25 2.36
C ALA A 40 -6.80 5.71 2.79
N LYS A 41 -7.87 6.38 3.19
CA LYS A 41 -7.87 7.76 3.71
C LYS A 41 -8.34 7.75 5.16
N ASP A 42 -8.22 8.86 5.88
CA ASP A 42 -8.77 9.01 7.25
C ASP A 42 -8.36 7.86 8.19
N LEU A 43 -7.06 7.52 8.19
CA LEU A 43 -6.50 6.39 8.92
C LEU A 43 -6.71 6.52 10.43
N GLN A 44 -7.04 5.41 11.07
CA GLN A 44 -7.26 5.31 12.52
C GLN A 44 -6.35 4.21 13.06
N LYS A 45 -5.77 4.43 14.25
CA LYS A 45 -5.07 3.36 14.96
C LYS A 45 -6.09 2.37 15.52
N VAL A 46 -5.80 1.08 15.39
CA VAL A 46 -6.56 0.05 16.11
C VAL A 46 -6.14 0.05 17.59
N GLU A 47 -7.05 -0.37 18.46
CA GLU A 47 -6.77 -0.46 19.91
C GLU A 47 -5.77 -1.59 20.21
N PHE A 48 -5.92 -2.73 19.53
CA PHE A 48 -5.05 -3.88 19.64
C PHE A 48 -4.67 -4.36 18.25
N LYS A 49 -3.40 -4.18 17.90
CA LYS A 49 -2.83 -4.65 16.64
C LYS A 49 -2.89 -6.18 16.59
N ARG A 50 -3.44 -6.74 15.51
CA ARG A 50 -3.41 -8.19 15.28
C ARG A 50 -1.96 -8.68 15.07
N PRO A 51 -1.64 -9.91 15.48
CA PRO A 51 -0.30 -10.46 15.24
C PRO A 51 -0.05 -10.62 13.74
N LEU A 52 1.22 -10.50 13.34
CA LEU A 52 1.69 -10.88 12.01
C LEU A 52 1.51 -12.40 11.80
N ASP A 53 1.46 -12.81 10.54
CA ASP A 53 1.51 -14.24 10.21
C ASP A 53 2.89 -14.85 10.56
N PRO A 54 2.99 -16.17 10.83
CA PRO A 54 4.21 -16.77 11.38
C PRO A 54 5.47 -16.63 10.51
N ASP A 55 5.30 -16.42 9.21
CA ASP A 55 6.36 -16.25 8.22
C ASP A 55 6.65 -14.79 7.87
N GLU A 56 6.00 -13.84 8.52
CA GLU A 56 6.15 -12.42 8.26
C GLU A 56 7.10 -11.72 9.25
N PHE A 57 8.00 -10.92 8.70
CA PHE A 57 8.85 -10.00 9.46
C PHE A 57 8.98 -8.69 8.69
N LEU A 58 8.57 -7.58 9.31
CA LEU A 58 8.59 -6.26 8.69
C LEU A 58 8.79 -5.15 9.72
N ASN A 59 9.15 -3.96 9.22
CA ASN A 59 9.15 -2.71 9.97
C ASN A 59 8.23 -1.72 9.28
N VAL A 60 7.52 -0.91 10.07
CA VAL A 60 6.62 0.12 9.54
C VAL A 60 7.37 1.44 9.42
N GLU A 61 7.38 2.00 8.22
CA GLU A 61 7.91 3.33 7.95
C GLU A 61 6.81 4.26 7.44
N SER A 62 6.94 5.55 7.74
CA SER A 62 6.03 6.59 7.25
C SER A 62 6.83 7.57 6.41
N LEU A 63 6.43 7.75 5.16
CA LEU A 63 7.09 8.59 4.18
C LEU A 63 6.12 9.67 3.69
N THR A 64 6.64 10.87 3.50
CA THR A 64 6.00 11.87 2.65
C THR A 64 6.01 11.41 1.19
N LEU A 65 5.15 12.01 0.35
CA LEU A 65 5.14 11.70 -1.08
C LEU A 65 6.50 11.98 -1.73
N ASP A 66 7.17 13.07 -1.34
CA ASP A 66 8.48 13.43 -1.89
C ASP A 66 9.57 12.43 -1.47
N GLU A 67 9.58 11.97 -0.22
CA GLU A 67 10.49 10.93 0.25
C GLU A 67 10.24 9.60 -0.47
N ALA A 68 8.97 9.18 -0.62
CA ALA A 68 8.61 7.96 -1.32
C ALA A 68 9.05 8.00 -2.79
N LYS A 69 8.85 9.13 -3.48
CA LYS A 69 9.34 9.34 -4.85
C LYS A 69 10.86 9.30 -4.94
N GLN A 70 11.56 9.89 -3.97
CA GLN A 70 13.01 9.85 -3.91
C GLN A 70 13.51 8.41 -3.70
N GLN A 71 12.89 7.64 -2.82
CA GLN A 71 13.24 6.22 -2.62
C GLN A 71 12.97 5.35 -3.86
N VAL A 72 11.92 5.63 -4.64
CA VAL A 72 11.69 4.98 -5.94
C VAL A 72 12.82 5.32 -6.92
N LYS A 73 13.22 6.61 -6.99
CA LYS A 73 14.29 7.08 -7.87
C LYS A 73 15.65 6.45 -7.50
N ASP A 74 15.91 6.28 -6.21
CA ASP A 74 17.15 5.69 -5.70
C ASP A 74 17.14 4.14 -5.76
N GLY A 75 16.03 3.53 -6.18
CA GLY A 75 15.89 2.08 -6.29
C GLY A 75 15.70 1.35 -4.97
N VAL A 76 15.51 2.08 -3.86
CA VAL A 76 15.17 1.52 -2.55
C VAL A 76 13.77 0.89 -2.60
N ILE A 77 12.81 1.61 -3.19
CA ILE A 77 11.49 1.05 -3.52
C ILE A 77 11.53 0.61 -5.00
N CYS A 78 11.75 -0.68 -5.22
CA CYS A 78 11.86 -1.28 -6.55
C CYS A 78 10.70 -2.25 -6.90
N ASP A 79 9.76 -2.44 -5.98
CA ASP A 79 8.60 -3.31 -6.13
C ASP A 79 7.48 -2.66 -6.97
N ALA A 80 7.00 -3.36 -7.99
CA ALA A 80 6.12 -2.81 -9.02
C ALA A 80 4.77 -2.31 -8.46
N LYS A 81 4.15 -3.05 -7.53
CA LYS A 81 2.87 -2.64 -6.90
C LYS A 81 3.05 -1.39 -6.04
N SER A 82 4.19 -1.26 -5.36
CA SER A 82 4.54 -0.09 -4.55
C SER A 82 4.80 1.14 -5.42
N ILE A 83 5.58 1.00 -6.50
CA ILE A 83 5.83 2.08 -7.47
C ILE A 83 4.51 2.56 -8.10
N TYR A 84 3.63 1.63 -8.47
CA TYR A 84 2.30 1.97 -8.99
C TYR A 84 1.47 2.77 -7.97
N ALA A 85 1.43 2.33 -6.71
CA ALA A 85 0.68 3.01 -5.66
C ALA A 85 1.20 4.44 -5.40
N ILE A 86 2.52 4.64 -5.36
CA ILE A 86 3.14 5.96 -5.18
C ILE A 86 2.85 6.88 -6.39
N THR A 87 2.96 6.36 -7.60
CA THR A 87 2.66 7.12 -8.83
C THR A 87 1.18 7.53 -8.85
N TYR A 88 0.28 6.64 -8.45
CA TYR A 88 -1.15 6.96 -8.33
C TYR A 88 -1.41 8.01 -7.25
N TRP A 89 -0.72 7.94 -6.10
CA TRP A 89 -0.81 8.94 -5.05
C TRP A 89 -0.38 10.33 -5.53
N GLU A 90 0.70 10.42 -6.31
CA GLU A 90 1.12 11.67 -6.96
C GLU A 90 0.03 12.24 -7.87
N LEU A 91 -0.58 11.40 -8.72
CA LEU A 91 -1.68 11.81 -9.60
C LEU A 91 -2.90 12.30 -8.83
N LEU A 92 -3.24 11.67 -7.71
CA LEU A 92 -4.32 12.15 -6.83
C LEU A 92 -4.01 13.56 -6.30
N LYS A 93 -2.79 13.78 -5.80
CA LYS A 93 -2.37 15.10 -5.28
C LYS A 93 -2.32 16.18 -6.35
N ALA A 94 -2.02 15.81 -7.60
CA ALA A 94 -2.06 16.74 -8.72
C ALA A 94 -3.50 17.18 -9.09
N LYS A 95 -4.50 16.32 -8.86
CA LYS A 95 -5.92 16.63 -9.12
C LYS A 95 -6.59 17.46 -8.03
N GLU A 96 -6.02 17.47 -6.82
CA GLU A 96 -6.50 18.27 -5.68
C GLU A 96 -6.06 19.74 -5.74
N LYS A 97 -5.12 20.08 -6.65
CA LYS A 97 -4.64 21.44 -6.91
C LYS A 97 -5.44 22.09 -8.04
#